data_AF-A0A2Z5WZQ9-F1
#
_entry.id   AF-A0A2Z5WZQ9-F1
#
_cell.length_a   1.000
_cell.length_b   1.000
_cell.length_c   1.000
_cell.angle_alpha   90.00
_cell.angle_beta   90.00
_cell.angle_gamma   90.00
#
_symmetry.space_group_name_H-M   'P 1'
#
loop_
_entity.id
_entity.type
_entity.pdbx_description
1 polymer ?
#
loop_
_entity_poly.entity_id
_entity_poly.type
_entity_poly.pdbx_seq_one_letter_code
_entity_poly.pdbx_strand_id
1 'polypeptide(L)'
;MDLSNPSLWQLVYLQSFTAEFFDFLQLPIATFDTPSFNQVGIRIKVTSTQFTSSRKWAGNFSQIINAGNVSAEIKDYSIYLNQDRVVFLEPFPPFSLRFRLAKRLSQATISIFGYTGS
;
A
#
# COMPACT_ATOMS: atom_id res chain seq x y z
N MET A 1 -7.69 -10.50 -19.44
CA MET A 1 -7.61 -9.60 -18.27
C MET A 1 -7.45 -8.17 -18.77
N ASP A 2 -8.49 -7.34 -18.58
CA ASP A 2 -8.45 -5.93 -18.99
C ASP A 2 -8.14 -5.05 -17.77
N LEU A 3 -6.88 -4.65 -17.63
CA LEU A 3 -6.41 -3.83 -16.51
C LEU A 3 -6.82 -2.37 -16.64
N SER A 4 -7.20 -1.95 -17.85
CA SER A 4 -7.52 -0.55 -18.17
C SER A 4 -8.95 -0.18 -17.80
N ASN A 5 -9.86 -1.16 -17.70
CA ASN A 5 -11.23 -0.93 -17.32
C ASN A 5 -11.35 -0.62 -15.80
N PRO A 6 -11.73 0.62 -15.41
CA PRO A 6 -11.84 1.00 -14.01
C PRO A 6 -12.97 0.27 -13.26
N SER A 7 -13.99 -0.26 -13.95
CA SER A 7 -15.09 -0.99 -13.31
C SER A 7 -14.66 -2.34 -12.74
N LEU A 8 -13.49 -2.84 -13.14
CA LEU A 8 -12.92 -4.10 -12.64
C LEU A 8 -12.01 -3.89 -11.41
N TRP A 9 -11.99 -2.68 -10.84
CA TRP A 9 -11.18 -2.32 -9.68
C TRP A 9 -12.08 -1.79 -8.55
N GLN A 10 -12.20 -2.56 -7.48
CA GLN A 10 -12.99 -2.18 -6.31
C GLN A 10 -12.09 -1.69 -5.18
N LEU A 11 -12.42 -0.56 -4.55
CA LEU A 11 -11.71 -0.09 -3.35
C LEU A 11 -11.90 -1.10 -2.21
N VAL A 12 -10.80 -1.62 -1.67
CA VAL A 12 -10.80 -2.60 -0.58
C VAL A 12 -10.13 -2.10 0.69
N TYR A 13 -9.30 -1.05 0.59
CA TYR A 13 -8.66 -0.43 1.75
C TYR A 13 -8.36 1.04 1.48
N LEU A 14 -8.62 1.87 2.48
CA LEU A 14 -8.29 3.29 2.50
C LEU A 14 -7.84 3.66 3.90
N GLN A 15 -6.64 4.20 4.02
CA GLN A 15 -6.13 4.72 5.29
C GLN A 15 -5.41 6.04 5.04
N SER A 16 -5.75 7.02 5.87
CA SER A 16 -5.04 8.29 5.93
C SER A 16 -4.22 8.34 7.21
N PHE A 17 -2.98 8.80 7.06
CA PHE A 17 -2.08 9.12 8.14
C PHE A 17 -1.87 10.63 8.12
N THR A 18 -2.07 11.24 9.26
CA THR A 18 -1.79 12.65 9.50
C THR A 18 -0.84 12.75 10.68
N ALA A 19 0.16 13.61 10.59
CA ALA A 19 1.00 13.91 11.72
C ALA A 19 0.13 14.60 12.79
N GLU A 20 0.00 13.99 13.96
CA GLU A 20 -0.31 14.74 15.16
C GLU A 20 0.98 15.42 15.60
N PHE A 21 0.95 16.75 15.73
CA PHE A 21 2.09 17.51 16.23
C PHE A 21 2.24 17.21 17.72
N PHE A 22 3.23 16.41 18.10
CA PHE A 22 3.69 16.29 19.49
C PHE A 22 4.98 17.10 19.62
N ASP A 23 4.94 18.17 20.42
CA ASP A 23 6.10 19.02 20.75
C ASP A 23 6.97 19.42 19.55
N PHE A 24 6.34 19.94 18.49
CA PHE A 24 7.00 20.47 17.28
C PHE A 24 7.72 19.42 16.40
N LEU A 25 7.70 18.13 16.76
CA LEU A 25 8.34 17.07 15.98
C LEU A 25 7.34 16.36 15.08
N GLN A 26 7.68 16.31 13.79
CA GLN A 26 6.92 15.58 12.80
C GLN A 26 7.38 14.11 12.79
N LEU A 27 6.61 13.20 13.41
CA LEU A 27 6.97 11.78 13.49
C LEU A 27 6.70 11.04 12.17
N PRO A 28 7.59 10.13 11.75
CA PRO A 28 7.38 9.31 10.56
C PRO A 28 6.18 8.37 10.74
N ILE A 29 5.49 8.06 9.64
CA ILE A 29 4.49 6.98 9.63
C ILE A 29 5.20 5.66 9.91
N ALA A 30 4.78 4.97 10.98
CA ALA A 30 5.33 3.68 11.37
C ALA A 30 5.05 2.59 10.32
N THR A 31 5.85 1.52 10.34
CA THR A 31 5.54 0.32 9.56
C THR A 31 4.24 -0.29 10.07
N PHE A 32 3.37 -0.69 9.16
CA PHE A 32 2.09 -1.29 9.52
C PHE A 32 1.66 -2.34 8.49
N ASP A 33 0.77 -3.22 8.91
CA ASP A 33 0.17 -4.25 8.06
C ASP A 33 -1.30 -3.91 7.81
N THR A 34 -1.79 -4.15 6.60
CA THR A 34 -3.21 -4.03 6.27
C THR A 34 -4.01 -5.19 6.86
N PRO A 35 -5.36 -5.10 6.89
CA PRO A 35 -6.21 -6.27 6.96
C PRO A 35 -5.91 -7.27 5.83
N SER A 36 -6.40 -8.49 5.98
CA SER A 36 -6.23 -9.54 4.98
C SER A 36 -7.09 -9.31 3.73
N PHE A 37 -6.53 -9.65 2.59
CA PHE A 37 -7.10 -9.57 1.25
C PHE A 37 -7.15 -10.96 0.60
N ASN A 38 -8.07 -11.11 -0.35
CA ASN A 38 -8.27 -12.36 -1.11
C ASN A 38 -8.11 -12.15 -2.63
N GLN A 39 -7.74 -10.95 -3.07
CA GLN A 39 -7.68 -10.59 -4.49
C GLN A 39 -6.34 -11.00 -5.11
N VAL A 40 -6.37 -11.57 -6.31
CA VAL A 40 -5.17 -12.02 -7.04
C VAL A 40 -4.37 -10.84 -7.60
N GLY A 41 -5.05 -9.74 -7.93
CA GLY A 41 -4.45 -8.49 -8.39
C GLY A 41 -4.86 -7.31 -7.52
N ILE A 42 -3.91 -6.42 -7.25
CA ILE A 42 -4.15 -5.18 -6.52
C ILE A 42 -3.58 -3.98 -7.27
N ARG A 43 -4.26 -2.85 -7.13
CA ARG A 43 -3.79 -1.52 -7.55
C ARG A 43 -3.66 -0.65 -6.31
N ILE A 44 -2.44 -0.19 -6.04
CA ILE A 44 -2.14 0.67 -4.89
C ILE A 44 -1.83 2.08 -5.37
N LYS A 45 -2.34 3.07 -4.67
CA LYS A 45 -1.98 4.47 -4.86
C LYS A 45 -1.73 5.13 -3.52
N VAL A 46 -0.58 5.79 -3.43
CA VAL A 46 -0.19 6.58 -2.26
C VAL A 46 -0.15 8.04 -2.66
N THR A 47 -0.83 8.88 -1.91
CA THR A 47 -0.87 10.33 -2.13
C THR A 47 -0.42 11.07 -0.88
N SER A 48 0.14 12.25 -1.04
CA SER A 48 0.54 13.11 0.08
C SER A 48 0.52 14.56 -0.41
N THR A 49 -0.04 15.46 0.40
CA THR A 49 -0.09 16.90 0.11
C THR A 49 1.18 17.63 0.57
N GLN A 50 2.03 16.99 1.37
CA GLN A 50 3.26 17.62 1.91
C GLN A 50 4.41 17.68 0.90
N PHE A 51 4.32 16.96 -0.22
CA PHE A 51 5.44 16.78 -1.14
C PHE A 51 5.09 17.21 -2.56
N THR A 52 5.68 18.32 -2.99
CA THR A 52 5.64 18.83 -4.37
C THR A 52 6.95 18.57 -5.14
N SER A 53 7.96 17.93 -4.54
CA SER A 53 9.32 17.86 -5.08
C SER A 53 9.63 16.63 -5.95
N SER A 54 10.73 16.72 -6.70
CA SER A 54 11.28 15.73 -7.66
C SER A 54 11.49 14.30 -7.11
N ARG A 55 11.46 14.12 -5.78
CA ARG A 55 11.58 12.80 -5.15
C ARG A 55 10.19 12.20 -4.93
N LYS A 56 9.72 11.45 -5.93
CA LYS A 56 8.40 10.79 -5.90
C LYS A 56 8.37 9.49 -5.09
N TRP A 57 9.49 8.96 -4.62
CA TRP A 57 9.50 7.69 -3.88
C TRP A 57 8.74 7.80 -2.56
N ALA A 58 7.71 6.95 -2.39
CA ALA A 58 6.84 6.91 -1.22
C ALA A 58 7.27 5.85 -0.20
N GLY A 59 7.87 4.76 -0.66
CA GLY A 59 8.23 3.64 0.20
C GLY A 59 8.20 2.30 -0.55
N ASN A 60 8.01 1.24 0.19
CA ASN A 60 7.77 -0.10 -0.31
C ASN A 60 6.59 -0.77 0.41
N PHE A 61 6.08 -1.83 -0.20
CA PHE A 61 5.18 -2.76 0.45
C PHE A 61 5.55 -4.20 0.10
N SER A 62 5.15 -5.13 0.97
CA SER A 62 5.35 -6.55 0.75
C SER A 62 4.11 -7.38 1.02
N GLN A 63 3.97 -8.49 0.30
CA GLN A 63 2.96 -9.49 0.59
C GLN A 63 3.40 -10.32 1.80
N ILE A 64 2.54 -10.37 2.82
CA ILE A 64 2.70 -11.21 4.01
C ILE A 64 1.65 -12.32 3.93
N ILE A 65 2.11 -13.56 4.03
CA ILE A 65 1.24 -14.74 4.10
C ILE A 65 1.41 -15.41 5.47
N ASN A 66 0.33 -15.94 6.02
CA ASN A 66 0.38 -16.71 7.26
C ASN A 66 0.24 -18.20 6.93
N ALA A 67 1.31 -18.96 7.17
CA ALA A 67 1.36 -20.41 6.98
C ALA A 67 1.49 -21.08 8.34
N GLY A 68 0.35 -21.35 9.00
CA GLY A 68 0.33 -22.14 10.24
C GLY A 68 1.11 -21.50 11.40
N ASN A 69 0.88 -20.21 11.65
CA ASN A 69 1.54 -19.37 12.68
C ASN A 69 2.92 -18.81 12.30
N VAL A 70 3.42 -19.09 11.10
CA VAL A 70 4.61 -18.42 10.56
C VAL A 70 4.17 -17.38 9.54
N SER A 71 4.51 -16.12 9.79
CA SER A 71 4.33 -15.04 8.80
C SER A 71 5.53 -14.99 7.89
N ALA A 72 5.32 -15.22 6.58
CA ALA A 72 6.36 -15.14 5.57
C ALA A 72 6.16 -13.88 4.71
N GLU A 73 7.25 -13.15 4.49
CA GLU A 73 7.29 -12.00 3.60
C GLU A 73 7.83 -12.45 2.24
N ILE A 74 7.01 -12.30 1.20
CA ILE A 74 7.26 -12.99 -0.08
C ILE A 74 8.00 -12.13 -1.08
N LYS A 75 7.69 -10.82 -1.14
CA LYS A 75 8.26 -9.92 -2.14
C LYS A 75 8.08 -8.46 -1.77
N ASP A 76 9.12 -7.67 -1.99
CA ASP A 76 9.11 -6.21 -1.85
C ASP A 76 8.77 -5.51 -3.18
N TYR A 77 7.92 -4.49 -3.11
CA TYR A 77 7.52 -3.65 -4.23
C TYR A 77 7.67 -2.17 -3.88
N SER A 78 8.36 -1.40 -4.72
CA SER A 78 8.46 0.05 -4.54
C SER A 78 7.17 0.77 -4.93
N ILE A 79 6.83 1.82 -4.18
CA ILE A 79 5.71 2.71 -4.45
C ILE A 79 6.20 4.15 -4.60
N TYR A 80 5.56 4.87 -5.51
CA TYR A 80 5.81 6.28 -5.76
C TYR A 80 4.52 7.08 -5.55
N LEU A 81 4.66 8.31 -5.05
CA LEU A 81 3.59 9.24 -4.79
C LEU A 81 2.84 9.57 -6.09
N ASN A 82 1.52 9.60 -5.99
CA ASN A 82 0.59 9.95 -7.08
C ASN A 82 0.71 9.04 -8.31
N GLN A 83 1.29 7.86 -8.17
CA GLN A 83 1.37 6.84 -9.21
C GLN A 83 0.60 5.60 -8.78
N ASP A 84 -0.21 5.08 -9.70
CA ASP A 84 -0.89 3.81 -9.53
C ASP A 84 0.09 2.67 -9.78
N ARG A 85 0.22 1.78 -8.80
CA ARG A 85 1.04 0.56 -8.89
C ARG A 85 0.11 -0.64 -8.95
N VAL A 86 0.03 -1.27 -10.12
CA VAL A 86 -0.70 -2.52 -10.34
C VAL A 86 0.26 -3.69 -10.18
N VAL A 87 -0.08 -4.66 -9.33
CA VAL A 87 0.69 -5.89 -9.15
C VAL A 87 -0.24 -7.09 -9.05
N PHE A 88 0.23 -8.22 -9.58
CA PHE A 88 -0.32 -9.54 -9.29
C PHE A 88 0.54 -10.18 -8.22
N LEU A 89 -0.13 -10.63 -7.18
CA LEU A 89 0.51 -11.21 -6.01
C LEU A 89 0.57 -12.72 -6.14
N GLU A 90 1.42 -13.34 -5.34
CA GLU A 90 1.49 -14.79 -5.31
C GLU A 90 0.13 -15.35 -4.84
N PRO A 91 -0.36 -16.46 -5.42
CA PRO A 91 -1.72 -16.96 -5.24
C PRO A 91 -1.92 -17.68 -3.90
N PHE A 92 -1.59 -16.99 -2.80
CA PHE A 92 -1.77 -17.45 -1.42
C PHE A 92 -2.76 -16.56 -0.65
N PRO A 93 -4.05 -16.51 -1.04
CA PRO A 93 -5.05 -15.87 -0.21
C PRO A 93 -5.38 -16.75 1.02
N PRO A 94 -5.66 -16.16 2.20
CA PRO A 94 -5.60 -14.73 2.50
C PRO A 94 -4.17 -14.22 2.73
N PHE A 95 -3.90 -12.97 2.32
CA PHE A 95 -2.62 -12.30 2.58
C PHE A 95 -2.85 -10.89 3.13
N SER A 96 -1.89 -10.34 3.88
CA SER A 96 -1.85 -8.91 4.21
C SER A 96 -0.71 -8.22 3.47
N LEU A 97 -0.73 -6.89 3.48
CA LEU A 97 0.34 -6.09 2.90
C LEU A 97 1.04 -5.31 4.01
N ARG A 98 2.35 -5.47 4.10
CA ARG A 98 3.20 -4.68 4.99
C ARG A 98 3.69 -3.45 4.28
N PHE A 99 3.36 -2.27 4.77
CA PHE A 99 3.81 -1.00 4.21
C PHE A 99 4.96 -0.42 5.04
N ARG A 100 6.00 0.02 4.34
CA ARG A 100 7.15 0.74 4.89
C ARG A 100 7.30 2.05 4.12
N LEU A 101 6.73 3.11 4.67
CA LEU A 101 6.81 4.44 4.04
C LEU A 101 8.15 5.10 4.33
N ALA A 102 8.58 5.97 3.41
CA ALA A 102 9.80 6.74 3.60
C ALA A 102 9.69 7.59 4.88
N LYS A 103 10.73 7.61 5.73
CA LYS A 103 10.74 8.31 7.04
C LYS A 103 10.36 9.80 6.99
N ARG A 104 10.51 10.43 5.83
CA ARG A 104 10.12 11.83 5.61
C ARG A 104 8.61 12.00 5.45
N LEU A 105 7.86 10.94 5.14
CA LEU A 105 6.41 11.00 4.97
C LEU A 105 5.75 11.11 6.32
N SER A 106 5.39 12.35 6.60
CA SER A 106 4.52 12.79 7.67
C SER A 106 3.05 12.43 7.57
N GLN A 107 2.59 12.61 6.34
CA GLN A 107 1.20 12.51 5.96
C GLN A 107 1.14 11.72 4.66
N ALA A 108 0.25 10.75 4.60
CA ALA A 108 -0.02 10.00 3.39
C ALA A 108 -1.42 9.41 3.43
N THR A 109 -2.06 9.31 2.27
CA THR A 109 -3.26 8.52 2.08
C THR A 109 -2.94 7.35 1.17
N ILE A 110 -3.21 6.15 1.66
CA ILE A 110 -3.02 4.88 0.94
C ILE A 110 -4.38 4.36 0.54
N SER A 111 -4.56 4.12 -0.76
CA SER A 111 -5.75 3.51 -1.34
C SER A 111 -5.36 2.25 -2.08
N ILE A 112 -6.11 1.18 -1.84
CA ILE A 112 -5.87 -0.14 -2.45
C ILE A 112 -7.17 -0.60 -3.08
N PHE A 113 -7.07 -0.97 -4.35
CA PHE A 113 -8.16 -1.52 -5.13
C PHE A 113 -7.85 -2.96 -5.47
N GLY A 114 -8.78 -3.86 -5.19
CA GLY A 114 -8.72 -5.26 -5.60
C GLY A 114 -9.28 -5.43 -7.01
N TYR A 115 -8.62 -6.25 -7.83
CA TYR A 115 -9.13 -6.63 -9.15
C TYR A 115 -10.28 -7.62 -9.00
N THR A 116 -11.40 -7.36 -9.69
CA THR A 116 -12.64 -8.15 -9.65
C THR A 116 -13.01 -8.77 -10.98
N GLY A 117 -12.22 -8.54 -12.03
CA GLY A 117 -12.46 -9.16 -13.33
C GLY A 117 -12.18 -10.66 -13.31
N SER A 118 -13.01 -11.40 -14.04
CA SER A 118 -12.86 -12.82 -14.37
C SER A 118 -11.90 -13.03 -15.55
#